data_AF-A0A5C8P973-F1
#
_entry.id   AF-A0A5C8P973-F1
#
_cell.length_a   1.000
_cell.length_b   1.000
_cell.length_c   1.000
_cell.angle_alpha   90.00
_cell.angle_beta   90.00
_cell.angle_gamma   90.00
#
_symmetry.space_group_name_H-M   'P 1'
#
loop_
_entity.id
_entity.type
_entity.pdbx_description
1 polymer ?
#
loop_
_entity_poly.entity_id
_entity_poly.type
_entity_poly.pdbx_seq_one_letter_code
_entity_poly.pdbx_strand_id
1 'polypeptide(L)'
;MTMTRDEVRTKLLARNAAIAAGQLVPPAYVGSDFALNGADRPPADLRPAAVLVPLVDRASGLTVLLTQRTADMPSHAGQIAFPGGGRRVGDPDLIATALRETEEEIGVGRNLVDIVGLMDNYVTGSGFLITPVVGFVQPRFELKPDPREVADIFEVPLDFFLDPANHHIHSRTWQGRERRYYAMPYGERYVWGATAGMIKNLWRILSGLPE
;
A
#
# COMPACT_ATOMS: atom_id res chain seq x y z
N MET A 1 2.78 21.14 3.93
CA MET A 1 1.53 21.64 3.32
C MET A 1 0.66 20.43 3.09
N THR A 2 -0.58 20.46 3.59
CA THR A 2 -1.47 19.29 3.50
C THR A 2 -1.91 19.06 2.07
N MET A 3 -1.72 17.83 1.59
CA MET A 3 -2.06 17.49 0.22
C MET A 3 -3.56 17.28 0.08
N THR A 4 -4.17 17.95 -0.90
CA THR A 4 -5.62 17.90 -1.13
C THR A 4 -6.02 16.70 -1.98
N ARG A 5 -7.31 16.33 -1.91
CA ARG A 5 -7.93 15.31 -2.77
C ARG A 5 -7.67 15.56 -4.26
N ASP A 6 -7.83 16.81 -4.70
CA ASP A 6 -7.68 17.17 -6.11
C ASP A 6 -6.23 17.13 -6.59
N GLU A 7 -5.27 17.50 -5.73
CA GLU A 7 -3.84 17.37 -6.04
C GLU A 7 -3.43 15.91 -6.20
N VAL A 8 -3.84 15.05 -5.25
CA VAL A 8 -3.59 13.61 -5.32
C VAL A 8 -4.21 13.01 -6.59
N ARG A 9 -5.48 13.34 -6.88
CA ARG A 9 -6.19 12.88 -8.07
C ARG A 9 -5.47 13.28 -9.35
N THR A 10 -5.16 14.57 -9.49
CA THR A 10 -4.50 15.13 -10.67
C THR A 10 -3.17 14.44 -10.94
N LYS A 11 -2.32 14.28 -9.92
CA LYS A 11 -0.99 13.67 -10.07
C LYS A 11 -1.07 12.19 -10.45
N LEU A 12 -1.94 11.41 -9.81
CA LEU A 12 -2.12 10.00 -10.14
C LEU A 12 -2.69 9.81 -11.54
N LEU A 13 -3.73 10.55 -11.91
CA LEU A 13 -4.33 10.45 -13.25
C LEU A 13 -3.34 10.84 -14.35
N ALA A 14 -2.59 11.93 -14.16
CA ALA A 14 -1.55 12.35 -15.11
C ALA A 14 -0.48 11.26 -15.29
N ARG A 15 -0.02 10.66 -14.18
CA ARG A 15 0.92 9.54 -14.20
C ARG A 15 0.35 8.33 -14.94
N ASN A 16 -0.86 7.90 -14.59
CA ASN A 16 -1.48 6.73 -15.20
C ASN A 16 -1.74 6.94 -16.71
N ALA A 17 -2.14 8.15 -17.13
CA ALA A 17 -2.31 8.51 -18.54
C ALA A 17 -0.98 8.46 -19.32
N ALA A 18 0.10 8.99 -18.73
CA ALA A 18 1.42 8.94 -19.34
C ALA A 18 1.92 7.50 -19.54
N ILE A 19 1.72 6.62 -18.54
CA ILE A 19 2.03 5.18 -18.66
C ILE A 19 1.19 4.51 -19.74
N ALA A 20 -0.12 4.79 -19.78
CA ALA A 20 -1.01 4.24 -20.80
C ALA A 20 -0.63 4.68 -22.22
N ALA A 21 -0.04 5.88 -22.36
CA ALA A 21 0.53 6.37 -23.62
C ALA A 21 1.93 5.81 -23.94
N GLY A 22 2.44 4.87 -23.15
CA GLY A 22 3.76 4.24 -23.35
C GLY A 22 4.94 5.14 -22.97
N GLN A 23 4.70 6.22 -22.22
CA GLN A 23 5.75 7.13 -21.78
C GLN A 23 6.52 6.52 -20.59
N LEU A 24 7.83 6.74 -20.57
CA LEU A 24 8.63 6.48 -19.37
C LEU A 24 8.30 7.53 -18.32
N VAL A 25 7.69 7.11 -17.21
CA VAL A 25 7.33 8.02 -16.12
C VAL A 25 8.27 7.80 -14.93
N PRO A 26 9.19 8.73 -14.65
CA PRO A 26 9.96 8.70 -13.42
C PRO A 26 9.05 9.03 -12.21
N PRO A 27 9.46 8.61 -11.00
CA PRO A 27 10.65 7.81 -10.73
C PRO A 27 10.50 6.35 -11.19
N ALA A 28 11.65 5.72 -11.45
CA ALA A 28 11.70 4.30 -11.77
C ALA A 28 11.20 3.45 -10.58
N TYR A 29 10.61 2.31 -10.92
CA TYR A 29 10.04 1.27 -10.07
C TYR A 29 10.79 1.02 -8.74
N VAL A 30 10.20 1.43 -7.61
CA VAL A 30 10.55 0.87 -6.28
C VAL A 30 9.45 -0.09 -5.88
N GLY A 31 9.49 -1.27 -6.46
CA GLY A 31 8.42 -2.24 -6.27
C GLY A 31 8.92 -3.54 -5.72
N SER A 32 9.87 -3.60 -4.79
CA SER A 32 10.13 -4.89 -4.13
C SER A 32 10.83 -4.81 -2.78
N ASP A 33 10.67 -5.88 -2.00
CA ASP A 33 11.45 -6.15 -0.78
C ASP A 33 12.96 -6.28 -1.07
N PHE A 34 13.35 -6.41 -2.33
CA PHE A 34 14.74 -6.61 -2.78
C PHE A 34 15.44 -5.31 -3.15
N ALA A 35 14.70 -4.22 -3.34
CA ALA A 35 15.24 -2.94 -3.83
C ALA A 35 16.37 -2.37 -2.96
N LEU A 36 16.34 -2.62 -1.65
CA LEU A 36 17.37 -2.17 -0.70
C LEU A 36 18.48 -3.20 -0.45
N ASN A 37 18.35 -4.41 -1.00
CA ASN A 37 19.14 -5.59 -0.63
C ASN A 37 20.03 -6.13 -1.77
N GLY A 38 20.14 -5.39 -2.88
CA GLY A 38 21.07 -5.72 -3.98
C GLY A 38 20.62 -6.92 -4.80
N ALA A 39 21.52 -7.87 -5.05
CA ALA A 39 21.35 -8.96 -6.02
C ALA A 39 20.41 -10.10 -5.60
N ASP A 40 19.61 -9.91 -4.54
CA ASP A 40 18.58 -10.88 -4.21
C ASP A 40 17.54 -10.92 -5.33
N ARG A 41 17.34 -12.11 -5.90
CA ARG A 41 16.37 -12.30 -6.97
C ARG A 41 14.97 -12.51 -6.38
N PRO A 42 13.93 -11.91 -6.98
CA PRO A 42 12.56 -12.24 -6.61
C PRO A 42 12.27 -13.72 -6.87
N PRO A 43 11.26 -14.29 -6.18
CA PRO A 43 10.78 -15.63 -6.48
C PRO A 43 10.40 -15.77 -7.96
N ALA A 44 10.67 -16.93 -8.56
CA ALA A 44 10.44 -17.17 -10.00
C ALA A 44 8.94 -17.14 -10.34
N ASP A 45 8.11 -17.75 -9.49
CA ASP A 45 6.66 -17.80 -9.67
C ASP A 45 5.98 -16.77 -8.78
N LEU A 46 5.48 -15.71 -9.40
CA LEU A 46 4.78 -14.64 -8.69
C LEU A 46 3.26 -14.84 -8.75
N ARG A 47 2.64 -14.82 -7.57
CA ARG A 47 1.19 -14.90 -7.42
C ARG A 47 0.60 -13.49 -7.49
N PRO A 48 -0.40 -13.23 -8.33
CA PRO A 48 -1.04 -11.92 -8.40
C PRO A 48 -1.81 -11.62 -7.11
N ALA A 49 -1.64 -10.40 -6.61
CA ALA A 49 -2.35 -9.87 -5.46
C ALA A 49 -2.70 -8.40 -5.69
N ALA A 50 -3.65 -7.86 -4.95
CA ALA A 50 -3.96 -6.45 -4.99
C ALA A 50 -4.31 -5.93 -3.59
N VAL A 51 -3.92 -4.69 -3.33
CA VAL A 51 -4.26 -3.98 -2.10
C VAL A 51 -4.94 -2.67 -2.46
N LEU A 52 -5.89 -2.24 -1.64
CA LEU A 52 -6.40 -0.88 -1.70
C LEU A 52 -5.46 0.01 -0.88
N VAL A 53 -5.10 1.17 -1.42
CA VAL A 53 -4.50 2.29 -0.69
C VAL A 53 -5.63 3.28 -0.42
N PRO A 54 -6.39 3.08 0.68
CA PRO A 54 -7.58 3.86 0.99
C PRO A 54 -7.20 5.24 1.54
N LEU A 55 -7.55 6.28 0.80
CA LEU A 55 -7.42 7.67 1.24
C LEU A 55 -8.78 8.15 1.77
N VAL A 56 -8.91 8.29 3.09
CA VAL A 56 -10.17 8.71 3.72
C VAL A 56 -10.20 10.24 3.83
N ASP A 57 -11.30 10.82 3.33
CA ASP A 57 -11.54 12.26 3.35
C ASP A 57 -12.06 12.68 4.74
N ARG A 58 -11.14 13.09 5.63
CA ARG A 58 -11.47 13.59 6.97
C ARG A 58 -11.44 15.11 6.99
N ALA A 59 -12.17 15.71 7.93
CA ALA A 59 -12.19 17.17 8.11
C ALA A 59 -10.80 17.76 8.41
N SER A 60 -9.90 16.96 8.99
CA SER A 60 -8.50 17.33 9.27
C SER A 60 -7.55 17.12 8.09
N GLY A 61 -8.04 16.68 6.94
CA GLY A 61 -7.23 16.31 5.77
C GLY A 61 -7.30 14.82 5.44
N LEU A 62 -6.60 14.41 4.39
CA LEU A 62 -6.55 13.01 3.97
C LEU A 62 -5.83 12.15 5.01
N THR A 63 -6.39 10.97 5.27
CA THR A 63 -5.75 9.93 6.07
C THR A 63 -5.65 8.64 5.27
N VAL A 64 -4.78 7.73 5.71
CA VAL A 64 -4.60 6.41 5.11
C VAL A 64 -5.11 5.37 6.11
N LEU A 65 -6.12 4.61 5.71
CA LEU A 65 -6.70 3.53 6.51
C LEU A 65 -5.84 2.26 6.37
N LEU A 66 -5.45 1.68 7.50
CA LEU A 66 -4.57 0.51 7.58
C LEU A 66 -5.18 -0.54 8.51
N THR A 67 -4.79 -1.79 8.30
CA THR A 67 -5.15 -2.93 9.15
C THR A 67 -3.91 -3.44 9.88
N GLN A 68 -4.12 -3.99 11.08
CA GLN A 68 -3.13 -4.82 11.74
C GLN A 68 -3.62 -6.26 11.71
N ARG A 69 -2.78 -7.15 11.17
CA ARG A 69 -3.10 -8.57 11.06
C ARG A 69 -3.11 -9.22 12.44
N THR A 70 -3.93 -10.25 12.62
CA THR A 70 -3.95 -11.01 13.88
C THR A 70 -2.61 -11.73 14.12
N ALA A 71 -2.31 -12.03 15.39
CA ALA A 71 -1.04 -12.64 15.78
C ALA A 71 -0.96 -14.14 15.48
N ASP A 72 -2.10 -14.79 15.24
CA ASP A 72 -2.26 -16.21 14.98
C ASP A 72 -2.19 -16.57 13.49
N MET A 73 -2.05 -15.58 12.59
CA MET A 73 -1.92 -15.85 11.17
C MET A 73 -0.62 -16.59 10.85
N PRO A 74 -0.66 -17.61 9.97
CA PRO A 74 0.52 -18.40 9.61
C PRO A 74 1.59 -17.57 8.88
N SER A 75 1.19 -16.47 8.26
CA SER A 75 2.08 -15.53 7.58
C SER A 75 1.75 -14.09 7.96
N HIS A 76 2.79 -13.27 8.07
CA HIS A 76 2.66 -11.83 8.35
C HIS A 76 1.91 -11.49 9.65
N ALA A 77 1.94 -12.39 10.64
CA ALA A 77 1.31 -12.19 11.94
C ALA A 77 1.68 -10.83 12.56
N GLY A 78 0.68 -10.08 13.01
CA GLY A 78 0.85 -8.77 13.63
C GLY A 78 1.34 -7.64 12.71
N GLN A 79 1.57 -7.90 11.42
CA GLN A 79 2.05 -6.87 10.50
C GLN A 79 0.95 -5.86 10.16
N ILE A 80 1.36 -4.61 9.96
CA ILE A 80 0.49 -3.54 9.46
C ILE A 80 0.48 -3.58 7.94
N ALA A 81 -0.73 -3.60 7.37
CA ALA A 81 -0.95 -3.72 5.95
C ALA A 81 -2.03 -2.76 5.45
N PHE A 82 -1.99 -2.53 4.14
CA PHE A 82 -3.17 -2.11 3.41
C PHE A 82 -4.18 -3.27 3.35
N PRO A 83 -5.50 -2.99 3.36
CA PRO A 83 -6.48 -4.03 3.13
C PRO A 83 -6.33 -4.61 1.72
N GLY A 84 -6.38 -5.93 1.59
CA GLY A 84 -6.07 -6.59 0.32
C GLY A 84 -5.55 -8.03 0.44
N GLY A 85 -5.37 -8.67 -0.70
CA GLY A 85 -5.07 -10.09 -0.74
C GLY A 85 -4.78 -10.65 -2.13
N GLY A 86 -4.72 -11.98 -2.20
CA GLY A 86 -4.44 -12.70 -3.44
C GLY A 86 -5.62 -12.67 -4.41
N ARG A 87 -5.33 -12.59 -5.72
CA ARG A 87 -6.36 -12.68 -6.76
C ARG A 87 -7.01 -14.07 -6.76
N ARG A 88 -8.34 -14.12 -6.78
CA ARG A 88 -9.14 -15.35 -6.97
C ARG A 88 -9.44 -15.56 -8.46
N VAL A 89 -9.69 -16.82 -8.85
CA VAL A 89 -10.01 -17.18 -10.25
C VAL A 89 -11.24 -16.44 -10.79
N GLY A 90 -12.18 -16.05 -9.92
CA GLY A 90 -13.38 -15.29 -10.28
C GLY A 90 -13.21 -13.77 -10.30
N ASP A 91 -12.06 -13.22 -9.88
CA ASP A 91 -11.86 -11.77 -9.87
C ASP A 91 -11.61 -11.26 -11.31
N PRO A 92 -12.46 -10.37 -11.85
CA PRO A 92 -12.35 -9.92 -13.24
C PRO A 92 -11.04 -9.17 -13.48
N ASP A 93 -10.57 -8.42 -12.48
CA ASP A 93 -9.30 -7.70 -12.49
C ASP A 93 -8.76 -7.50 -11.06
N LEU A 94 -7.63 -6.80 -10.96
CA LEU A 94 -6.95 -6.52 -9.68
C LEU A 94 -7.64 -5.40 -8.88
N ILE A 95 -8.43 -4.53 -9.52
CA ILE A 95 -9.23 -3.53 -8.81
C ILE A 95 -10.36 -4.23 -8.05
N ALA A 96 -11.07 -5.14 -8.72
CA ALA A 96 -12.09 -5.98 -8.11
C ALA A 96 -11.52 -6.86 -6.99
N THR A 97 -10.28 -7.35 -7.14
CA THR A 97 -9.57 -8.07 -6.07
C THR A 97 -9.39 -7.17 -4.84
N ALA A 98 -8.80 -5.98 -4.99
CA ALA A 98 -8.58 -5.05 -3.87
C ALA A 98 -9.88 -4.64 -3.17
N LEU A 99 -10.93 -4.34 -3.95
CA LEU A 99 -12.24 -3.95 -3.43
C LEU A 99 -12.93 -5.10 -2.68
N ARG A 100 -12.89 -6.33 -3.22
CA ARG A 100 -13.45 -7.51 -2.56
C ARG A 100 -12.75 -7.78 -1.24
N GLU A 101 -11.43 -7.82 -1.23
CA GLU A 101 -10.64 -8.06 -0.01
C GLU A 101 -10.90 -6.97 1.03
N THR A 102 -10.94 -5.70 0.62
CA THR A 102 -11.28 -4.59 1.53
C THR A 102 -12.67 -4.74 2.15
N GLU A 103 -13.65 -5.16 1.34
CA GLU A 103 -15.02 -5.39 1.82
C GLU A 103 -15.07 -6.58 2.80
N GLU A 104 -14.36 -7.67 2.51
CA GLU A 104 -14.28 -8.88 3.35
C GLU A 104 -13.51 -8.63 4.67
N GLU A 105 -12.37 -7.94 4.62
CA GLU A 105 -11.48 -7.74 5.78
C GLU A 105 -11.99 -6.67 6.76
N ILE A 106 -12.56 -5.57 6.25
CA ILE A 106 -12.89 -4.40 7.08
C ILE A 106 -14.30 -3.83 6.86
N GLY A 107 -15.11 -4.41 5.98
CA GLY A 107 -16.50 -4.02 5.76
C GLY A 107 -16.71 -2.74 4.95
N VAL A 108 -15.65 -2.14 4.39
CA VAL A 108 -15.78 -0.94 3.55
C VAL A 108 -16.32 -1.35 2.18
N GLY A 109 -17.59 -1.03 1.92
CA GLY A 109 -18.26 -1.36 0.67
C GLY A 109 -17.63 -0.67 -0.54
N ARG A 110 -17.50 -1.40 -1.65
CA ARG A 110 -16.91 -0.89 -2.91
C ARG A 110 -17.59 0.37 -3.47
N ASN A 111 -18.87 0.58 -3.18
CA ASN A 111 -19.64 1.76 -3.56
C ASN A 111 -19.21 3.04 -2.82
N LEU A 112 -18.43 2.91 -1.74
CA LEU A 112 -17.85 4.03 -1.00
C LEU A 112 -16.45 4.40 -1.49
N VAL A 113 -15.90 3.65 -2.43
CA VAL A 113 -14.53 3.81 -2.94
C VAL A 113 -14.56 4.40 -4.35
N ASP A 114 -13.97 5.57 -4.50
CA ASP A 114 -13.78 6.28 -5.76
C ASP A 114 -12.34 6.04 -6.23
N ILE A 115 -12.18 5.11 -7.18
CA ILE A 115 -10.88 4.67 -7.70
C ILE A 115 -10.23 5.80 -8.52
N VAL A 116 -9.00 6.13 -8.15
CA VAL A 116 -8.22 7.19 -8.79
C VAL A 116 -7.28 6.60 -9.85
N GLY A 117 -6.60 5.51 -9.50
CA GLY A 117 -5.57 4.94 -10.37
C GLY A 117 -4.75 3.86 -9.68
N LEU A 118 -3.73 3.39 -10.39
CA LEU A 118 -2.83 2.31 -9.93
C LEU A 118 -1.44 2.87 -9.67
N MET A 119 -0.78 2.37 -8.63
CA MET A 119 0.66 2.54 -8.46
C MET A 119 1.42 1.38 -9.12
N ASP A 120 2.75 1.48 -9.14
CA ASP A 120 3.59 0.40 -9.64
C ASP A 120 3.42 -0.87 -8.79
N ASN A 121 3.54 -2.02 -9.44
CA ASN A 121 3.45 -3.30 -8.75
C ASN A 121 4.53 -3.44 -7.67
N TYR A 122 4.29 -4.26 -6.65
CA TYR A 122 5.25 -4.55 -5.59
C TYR A 122 5.48 -6.05 -5.44
N VAL A 123 6.71 -6.51 -5.61
CA VAL A 123 7.16 -7.89 -5.45
C VAL A 123 7.61 -8.14 -4.02
N THR A 124 6.95 -9.05 -3.33
CA THR A 124 7.30 -9.42 -1.97
C THR A 124 8.23 -10.63 -1.93
N GLY A 125 8.98 -10.78 -0.83
CA GLY A 125 9.78 -11.98 -0.54
C GLY A 125 8.93 -13.25 -0.41
N SER A 126 7.62 -13.11 -0.17
CA SER A 126 6.65 -14.21 -0.09
C SER A 126 6.06 -14.63 -1.45
N GLY A 127 6.56 -14.04 -2.55
CA GLY A 127 6.18 -14.42 -3.91
C GLY A 127 4.85 -13.84 -4.38
N PHE A 128 4.43 -12.70 -3.85
CA PHE A 128 3.31 -11.93 -4.41
C PHE A 128 3.80 -10.82 -5.33
N LEU A 129 3.11 -10.63 -6.46
CA LEU A 129 3.13 -9.43 -7.27
C LEU A 129 1.87 -8.62 -6.94
N ILE A 130 2.04 -7.64 -6.05
CA ILE A 130 0.94 -6.82 -5.54
C ILE A 130 0.70 -5.65 -6.50
N THR A 131 -0.54 -5.41 -6.90
CA THR A 131 -0.95 -4.16 -7.55
C THR A 131 -1.62 -3.25 -6.53
N PRO A 132 -1.00 -2.11 -6.18
CA PRO A 132 -1.62 -1.15 -5.27
C PRO A 132 -2.63 -0.27 -6.02
N VAL A 133 -3.87 -0.30 -5.57
CA VAL A 133 -5.00 0.45 -6.14
C VAL A 133 -5.27 1.65 -5.25
N VAL A 134 -5.16 2.88 -5.74
CA VAL A 134 -5.44 4.09 -4.94
C VAL A 134 -6.90 4.48 -5.10
N GLY A 135 -7.61 4.68 -3.98
CA GLY A 135 -9.01 5.08 -3.98
C GLY A 135 -9.34 6.04 -2.84
N PHE A 136 -10.20 7.02 -3.12
CA PHE A 136 -10.78 7.85 -2.07
C PHE A 136 -11.96 7.13 -1.43
N VAL A 137 -11.94 7.02 -0.11
CA VAL A 137 -13.02 6.40 0.65
C VAL A 137 -13.89 7.49 1.27
N GLN A 138 -15.20 7.42 1.01
CA GLN A 138 -16.17 8.30 1.67
C GLN A 138 -16.18 8.02 3.18
N PRO A 139 -16.13 9.03 4.06
CA PRO A 139 -15.95 8.82 5.51
C PRO A 139 -17.15 8.22 6.24
N ARG A 140 -18.22 7.83 5.52
CA ARG A 140 -19.50 7.34 6.05
C ARG A 140 -19.59 5.81 6.06
N PHE A 141 -18.49 5.12 6.35
CA PHE A 141 -18.45 3.66 6.50
C PHE A 141 -18.57 3.26 7.97
N GLU A 142 -19.05 2.04 8.19
CA GLU A 142 -18.89 1.32 9.45
C GLU A 142 -17.81 0.26 9.25
N LEU A 143 -16.82 0.25 10.15
CA LEU A 143 -15.78 -0.77 10.11
C LEU A 143 -16.30 -2.08 10.71
N LYS A 144 -16.08 -3.18 9.98
CA LYS A 144 -16.41 -4.53 10.40
C LYS A 144 -15.19 -5.42 10.18
N PRO A 145 -14.22 -5.43 11.13
CA PRO A 145 -13.04 -6.27 11.01
C PRO A 145 -13.43 -7.75 10.97
N ASP A 146 -12.88 -8.52 10.04
CA ASP A 146 -12.90 -9.98 10.12
C ASP A 146 -11.95 -10.42 11.26
N PRO A 147 -12.46 -10.96 12.37
CA PRO A 147 -11.63 -11.31 13.52
C PRO A 147 -10.63 -12.43 13.24
N ARG A 148 -10.72 -13.12 12.10
CA ARG A 148 -9.76 -14.14 11.67
C ARG A 148 -8.50 -13.56 11.05
N GLU A 149 -8.58 -12.33 10.54
CA GLU A 149 -7.51 -11.72 9.75
C GLU A 149 -7.08 -10.35 10.28
N VAL A 150 -8.00 -9.59 10.89
CA VAL A 150 -7.80 -8.21 11.33
C VAL A 150 -7.97 -8.10 12.84
N ALA A 151 -6.86 -7.82 13.54
CA ALA A 151 -6.86 -7.52 14.97
C ALA A 151 -7.23 -6.07 15.27
N ASP A 152 -6.90 -5.15 14.36
CA ASP A 152 -7.13 -3.73 14.56
C ASP A 152 -7.20 -2.96 13.24
N ILE A 153 -7.89 -1.82 13.25
CA ILE A 153 -8.03 -0.91 12.11
C ILE A 153 -7.79 0.51 12.60
N PHE A 154 -6.91 1.24 11.92
CA PHE A 154 -6.56 2.60 12.30
C PHE A 154 -6.21 3.47 11.09
N GLU A 155 -6.19 4.78 11.31
CA GLU A 155 -5.84 5.76 10.29
C GLU A 155 -4.55 6.50 10.67
N VAL A 156 -3.74 6.81 9.67
CA VAL A 156 -2.56 7.68 9.80
C VAL A 156 -2.73 8.86 8.86
N PRO A 157 -2.47 10.11 9.29
CA PRO A 157 -2.53 11.26 8.39
C PRO A 157 -1.67 11.06 7.14
N LEU A 158 -2.19 11.37 5.96
CA LEU A 158 -1.42 11.25 4.72
C LEU A 158 -0.16 12.11 4.78
N ASP A 159 -0.24 13.30 5.37
CA ASP A 159 0.90 14.21 5.54
C ASP A 159 2.04 13.59 6.36
N PHE A 160 1.74 12.70 7.33
CA PHE A 160 2.78 11.97 8.05
C PHE A 160 3.59 11.09 7.10
N PHE A 161 2.90 10.37 6.20
CA PHE A 161 3.53 9.55 5.16
C PHE A 161 4.12 10.35 4.01
N LEU A 162 3.79 11.63 3.87
CA LEU A 162 4.38 12.51 2.86
C LEU A 162 5.57 13.32 3.38
N ASP A 163 5.81 13.31 4.69
CA ASP A 163 6.99 13.91 5.28
C ASP A 163 8.20 12.95 5.19
N PRO A 164 9.24 13.29 4.41
CA PRO A 164 10.42 12.43 4.28
C PRO A 164 11.18 12.21 5.59
N ALA A 165 10.98 13.03 6.62
CA ALA A 165 11.58 12.82 7.94
C ALA A 165 11.08 11.52 8.60
N ASN A 166 9.90 11.02 8.23
CA ASN A 166 9.33 9.78 8.74
C ASN A 166 9.75 8.54 7.93
N HIS A 167 10.57 8.72 6.89
CA HIS A 167 11.03 7.63 6.02
C HIS A 167 12.36 7.07 6.49
N HIS A 168 12.31 6.00 7.27
CA HIS A 168 13.51 5.35 7.79
C HIS A 168 13.87 4.10 6.98
N ILE A 169 15.16 3.78 6.98
CA ILE A 169 15.65 2.47 6.56
C ILE A 169 16.17 1.77 7.80
N HIS A 170 15.49 0.70 8.19
CA HIS A 170 15.93 -0.18 9.27
C HIS A 170 16.50 -1.47 8.69
N SER A 171 17.20 -2.25 9.49
CA SER A 171 17.73 -3.55 9.09
C SER A 171 17.46 -4.63 10.14
N ARG A 172 17.48 -5.89 9.70
CA ARG A 172 17.43 -7.07 10.57
C ARG A 172 18.19 -8.22 9.92
N THR A 173 18.88 -9.02 10.71
CA THR A 173 19.48 -10.27 10.23
C THR A 173 18.39 -11.30 9.97
N TRP A 174 18.31 -11.79 8.73
CA TRP A 174 17.41 -12.84 8.28
C TRP A 174 18.17 -13.88 7.47
N GLN A 175 18.06 -15.16 7.83
CA GLN A 175 18.82 -16.26 7.21
C GLN A 175 20.33 -15.99 7.10
N GLY A 176 20.92 -15.43 8.15
CA GLY A 176 22.36 -15.13 8.21
C GLY A 176 22.82 -13.94 7.36
N ARG A 177 21.91 -13.19 6.73
CA ARG A 177 22.21 -11.97 5.98
C ARG A 177 21.49 -10.77 6.58
N GLU A 178 22.13 -9.61 6.55
CA GLU A 178 21.44 -8.37 6.87
C GLU A 178 20.43 -8.05 5.75
N ARG A 179 19.17 -7.80 6.13
CA ARG A 179 18.14 -7.29 5.23
C ARG A 179 17.68 -5.92 5.68
N ARG A 180 17.75 -4.97 4.77
CA ARG A 180 17.25 -3.60 4.91
C ARG A 180 15.82 -3.50 4.40
N TYR A 181 15.01 -2.67 5.05
CA TYR A 181 13.63 -2.42 4.68
C TYR A 181 13.22 -0.99 5.07
N TYR A 182 12.22 -0.45 4.38
CA TYR A 182 11.62 0.82 4.77
C TYR A 182 10.78 0.65 6.04
N ALA A 183 10.81 1.65 6.90
CA ALA A 183 9.99 1.74 8.10
C ALA A 183 9.50 3.18 8.32
N MET A 184 8.28 3.32 8.80
CA MET A 184 7.61 4.59 9.13
C MET A 184 6.84 4.42 10.45
N PRO A 185 7.53 4.42 11.61
CA PRO A 185 6.88 4.25 12.91
C PRO A 185 5.96 5.43 13.25
N TYR A 186 4.72 5.14 13.65
CA TYR A 186 3.70 6.14 14.02
C TYR A 186 3.07 5.79 15.37
N GLY A 187 3.45 6.51 16.43
CA GLY A 187 3.07 6.13 17.80
C GLY A 187 3.55 4.72 18.11
N GLU A 188 2.63 3.83 18.51
CA GLU A 188 2.92 2.41 18.76
C GLU A 188 2.87 1.53 17.49
N ARG A 189 2.51 2.12 16.34
CA ARG A 189 2.34 1.41 15.06
C ARG A 189 3.66 1.38 14.32
N TYR A 190 4.22 0.20 14.12
CA TYR A 190 5.42 0.02 13.33
C TYR A 190 5.06 -0.35 11.89
N VAL A 191 4.95 0.63 10.99
CA VAL A 191 4.68 0.40 9.55
C VAL A 191 6.00 0.08 8.87
N TRP A 192 6.14 -1.10 8.24
CA TRP A 192 7.42 -1.54 7.68
C TRP A 192 7.26 -2.48 6.49
N GLY A 193 8.37 -2.83 5.84
CA GLY A 193 8.41 -3.84 4.78
C GLY A 193 7.62 -3.40 3.55
N ALA A 194 6.84 -4.31 2.97
CA ALA A 194 6.08 -4.06 1.75
C ALA A 194 5.12 -2.87 1.86
N THR A 195 4.43 -2.71 2.99
CA THR A 195 3.52 -1.57 3.23
C THR A 195 4.27 -0.25 3.21
N ALA A 196 5.36 -0.13 3.96
CA ALA A 196 6.19 1.07 3.96
C ALA A 196 6.85 1.31 2.59
N GLY A 197 7.23 0.25 1.87
CA GLY A 197 7.76 0.35 0.50
C GLY A 197 6.73 0.93 -0.48
N MET A 198 5.48 0.47 -0.44
CA MET A 198 4.39 1.01 -1.25
C MET A 198 4.05 2.45 -0.87
N ILE A 199 4.05 2.80 0.42
CA ILE A 199 3.86 4.18 0.89
C ILE A 199 5.01 5.08 0.41
N LYS A 200 6.26 4.61 0.47
CA LYS A 200 7.40 5.34 -0.08
C LYS A 200 7.22 5.60 -1.57
N ASN A 201 6.66 4.65 -2.32
CA ASN A 201 6.34 4.85 -3.74
C ASN A 201 5.20 5.88 -3.93
N LEU A 202 4.16 5.83 -3.10
CA LEU A 202 3.10 6.86 -3.11
C LEU A 202 3.68 8.26 -2.92
N TRP A 203 4.55 8.44 -1.91
CA TRP A 203 5.24 9.72 -1.70
C TRP A 203 6.07 10.16 -2.92
N ARG A 204 6.79 9.24 -3.55
CA ARG A 204 7.57 9.52 -4.78
C ARG A 204 6.67 10.03 -5.90
N ILE A 205 5.54 9.35 -6.14
CA ILE A 205 4.54 9.73 -7.14
C ILE A 205 3.97 11.12 -6.86
N LEU A 206 3.62 11.39 -5.60
CA LEU A 206 2.92 12.61 -5.21
C LEU A 206 3.85 13.83 -5.09
N SER A 207 5.09 13.65 -4.64
CA SER A 207 6.09 14.72 -4.56
C SER A 207 6.65 15.13 -5.92
N GLY A 208 6.72 14.20 -6.88
CA GLY A 208 7.34 14.45 -8.19
C GLY A 208 8.86 14.64 -8.14
N LEU A 209 9.50 14.30 -7.01
CA LEU A 209 10.94 14.42 -6.83
C LEU A 209 11.67 13.19 -7.42
N PRO A 210 12.70 13.40 -8.27
CA PRO A 210 13.70 12.38 -8.52
C PRO A 210 14.59 12.17 -7.27
N GLU A 211 15.35 11.07 -7.22
CA GLU A 211 16.20 10.70 -6.07
C GLU A 211 17.19 11.79 -5.63
#